data_AF-A0A950GAN7-F1
#
_entry.id   AF-A0A950GAN7-F1
#
_cell.length_a   1.000
_cell.length_b   1.000
_cell.length_c   1.000
_cell.angle_alpha   90.00
_cell.angle_beta   90.00
_cell.angle_gamma   90.00
#
_symmetry.space_group_name_H-M   'P 1'
#
loop_
_entity.id
_entity.type
_entity.pdbx_description
1 polymer ?
#
loop_
_entity_poly.entity_id
_entity_poly.type
_entity_poly.pdbx_seq_one_letter_code
_entity_poly.pdbx_strand_id
1 'polypeptide(L)'
;MTGLGRAMPVPLGDPIANSEEQVMRWIVFALIGVGALAGAVASTVPVSGRPDSEAAPIYGIKYPQGYRDWHLISVKRLTGKQLTGTGAELRQLRAELGNDLAIKAFRDGTLPFPDGAMIAAVHWNEDSSDADDKALAAGFPGLGLKSSFAGDAVNVQFMVKNSKKYAASGGWGFADFTNGKPGNEALHAKCFPCHQPAKDSDYVFTHYAPTP
;
A
#
# COMPACT_ATOMS: atom_id res chain seq x y z
N MET A 1 61.94 -54.23 13.30
CA MET A 1 61.49 -54.25 14.70
C MET A 1 59.99 -53.96 14.67
N THR A 2 59.14 -54.99 14.54
CA THR A 2 58.42 -55.70 15.64
C THR A 2 57.32 -54.82 16.24
N GLY A 3 56.03 -55.17 16.30
CA GLY A 3 55.20 -56.35 15.99
C GLY A 3 53.72 -55.89 15.99
N LEU A 4 52.79 -56.48 15.22
CA LEU A 4 51.98 -57.69 15.51
C LEU A 4 51.24 -57.69 16.87
N GLY A 5 49.91 -57.81 16.79
CA GLY A 5 48.97 -58.16 17.88
C GLY A 5 47.58 -57.59 17.58
N ARG A 6 46.72 -58.24 16.77
CA ARG A 6 45.84 -59.40 17.01
C ARG A 6 44.95 -59.27 18.26
N ALA A 7 43.65 -59.40 17.99
CA ALA A 7 42.51 -59.17 18.86
C ALA A 7 42.27 -60.22 19.96
N MET A 8 41.49 -59.79 20.96
CA MET A 8 40.48 -60.47 21.82
C MET A 8 40.57 -59.92 23.27
N PRO A 9 39.54 -60.00 24.15
CA PRO A 9 38.17 -60.53 24.00
C PRO A 9 37.05 -59.57 24.47
N VAL A 10 35.80 -59.95 24.20
CA VAL A 10 34.59 -59.41 24.84
C VAL A 10 34.44 -60.01 26.25
N PRO A 11 34.14 -59.23 27.29
CA PRO A 11 33.54 -59.75 28.50
C PRO A 11 32.04 -59.46 28.54
N LEU A 12 31.26 -60.54 28.69
CA LEU A 12 29.88 -60.50 29.15
C LEU A 12 29.83 -59.98 30.59
N GLY A 13 28.81 -59.18 30.87
CA GLY A 13 28.40 -58.79 32.22
C GLY A 13 27.06 -58.05 32.19
N ASP A 14 25.96 -58.81 32.18
CA ASP A 14 24.64 -58.39 32.68
C ASP A 14 24.40 -59.14 34.01
N PRO A 15 23.43 -58.83 34.90
CA PRO A 15 22.40 -57.77 34.87
C PRO A 15 22.24 -57.08 36.26
N ILE A 16 21.13 -56.35 36.44
CA ILE A 16 20.50 -55.89 37.70
C ILE A 16 20.82 -54.43 38.07
N ALA A 17 20.06 -53.51 37.48
CA ALA A 17 19.34 -52.51 38.25
C ALA A 17 18.13 -51.99 37.46
N ASN A 18 16.94 -52.32 37.99
CA ASN A 18 15.72 -51.51 37.98
C ASN A 18 14.91 -51.41 36.68
N SER A 19 14.19 -52.51 36.44
CA SER A 19 12.98 -52.68 35.64
C SER A 19 11.77 -51.80 36.03
N GLU A 20 11.96 -50.74 36.83
CA GLU A 20 10.89 -49.85 37.28
C GLU A 20 10.82 -48.55 36.44
N GLU A 21 11.95 -48.14 35.84
CA GLU A 21 12.03 -46.88 35.07
C GLU A 21 11.57 -47.04 33.61
N GLN A 22 11.59 -48.27 33.07
CA GLN A 22 11.12 -48.57 31.72
C GLN A 22 9.61 -48.86 31.65
N VAL A 23 8.99 -49.34 32.73
CA VAL A 23 7.53 -49.56 32.78
C VAL A 23 6.77 -48.25 32.88
N MET A 24 7.35 -47.23 33.53
CA MET A 24 6.76 -45.88 33.59
C MET A 24 6.84 -45.11 32.26
N ARG A 25 7.74 -45.49 31.35
CA ARG A 25 7.87 -44.86 30.02
C ARG A 25 6.88 -45.37 28.96
N TRP A 26 6.17 -46.47 29.22
CA TRP A 26 5.20 -47.04 28.27
C TRP A 26 3.73 -46.92 28.71
N ILE A 27 3.44 -46.55 29.96
CA ILE A 27 2.07 -46.29 30.43
C ILE A 27 1.64 -44.82 30.21
N VAL A 28 2.59 -43.89 30.08
CA VAL A 28 2.28 -42.47 29.76
C VAL A 28 1.77 -42.29 28.32
N PHE A 29 1.96 -43.28 27.42
CA PHE A 29 1.51 -43.19 26.03
C PHE A 29 0.16 -43.85 25.72
N ALA A 30 -0.56 -44.41 26.70
CA ALA A 30 -1.77 -45.19 26.42
C ALA A 30 -3.07 -44.76 27.11
N LEU A 31 -3.12 -43.67 27.90
CA LEU A 31 -4.35 -43.22 28.56
C LEU A 31 -4.50 -41.69 28.66
N ILE A 32 -4.56 -41.00 27.51
CA ILE A 32 -5.34 -39.75 27.39
C ILE A 32 -6.14 -39.86 26.08
N GLY A 33 -7.17 -40.68 26.13
CA GLY A 33 -8.25 -40.70 25.15
C GLY A 33 -9.40 -39.82 25.65
N VAL A 34 -9.90 -39.00 24.73
CA VAL A 34 -11.25 -38.43 24.69
C VAL A 34 -11.52 -37.24 25.61
N GLY A 35 -11.59 -36.04 25.01
CA GLY A 35 -12.43 -34.96 25.53
C GLY A 35 -11.89 -33.53 25.41
N ALA A 36 -11.65 -33.03 24.19
CA ALA A 36 -11.76 -31.58 23.88
C ALA A 36 -11.62 -31.33 22.37
N LEU A 37 -12.67 -31.60 21.59
CA LEU A 37 -12.89 -30.85 20.35
C LEU A 37 -13.48 -29.49 20.73
N ALA A 38 -12.66 -28.64 21.37
CA ALA A 38 -12.93 -27.23 21.43
C ALA A 38 -12.60 -26.67 20.05
N GLY A 39 -13.64 -26.39 19.26
CA GLY A 39 -13.47 -25.76 17.96
C GLY A 39 -12.60 -24.52 18.10
N ALA A 40 -11.44 -24.53 17.45
CA ALA A 40 -10.76 -23.30 17.11
C ALA A 40 -11.69 -22.56 16.15
N VAL A 41 -12.57 -21.74 16.70
CA VAL A 41 -13.19 -20.66 15.94
C VAL A 41 -12.01 -19.78 15.56
N ALA A 42 -11.47 -19.99 14.37
CA ALA A 42 -10.68 -18.96 13.72
C ALA A 42 -11.63 -17.76 13.68
N SER A 43 -11.39 -16.80 14.56
CA SER A 43 -11.94 -15.46 14.40
C SER A 43 -11.38 -14.96 13.08
N THR A 44 -12.06 -15.26 11.98
CA THR A 44 -12.02 -14.39 10.82
C THR A 44 -12.53 -13.07 11.37
N VAL A 45 -11.61 -12.22 11.83
CA VAL A 45 -11.90 -10.80 11.91
C VAL A 45 -12.48 -10.50 10.54
N PRO A 46 -13.74 -10.06 10.43
CA PRO A 46 -14.18 -9.54 9.16
C PRO A 46 -13.18 -8.41 8.90
N VAL A 47 -12.28 -8.60 7.93
CA VAL A 47 -11.83 -7.46 7.13
C VAL A 47 -13.16 -6.86 6.75
N SER A 48 -13.51 -5.73 7.37
CA SER A 48 -14.76 -5.04 7.11
C SER A 48 -14.78 -4.89 5.61
N GLY A 49 -15.53 -5.78 4.96
CA GLY A 49 -15.64 -5.84 3.52
C GLY A 49 -16.35 -4.56 3.21
N ARG A 50 -15.57 -3.55 2.83
CA ARG A 50 -16.12 -2.34 2.25
C ARG A 50 -17.06 -2.86 1.16
N PRO A 51 -18.36 -2.55 1.21
CA PRO A 51 -19.32 -3.09 0.25
C PRO A 51 -18.72 -2.90 -1.13
N ASP A 52 -18.75 -3.95 -1.96
CA ASP A 52 -18.17 -4.00 -3.31
C ASP A 52 -18.15 -2.59 -3.90
N SER A 53 -16.97 -1.96 -3.92
CA SER A 53 -16.91 -0.52 -4.14
C SER A 53 -17.57 -0.21 -5.48
N GLU A 54 -18.59 0.64 -5.47
CA GLU A 54 -19.30 1.05 -6.67
C GLU A 54 -18.30 1.54 -7.72
N ALA A 55 -18.47 1.10 -8.96
CA ALA A 55 -17.59 1.47 -10.04
C ALA A 55 -17.87 2.92 -10.46
N ALA A 56 -16.81 3.70 -10.71
CA ALA A 56 -16.93 5.03 -11.26
C ALA A 56 -17.63 4.99 -12.64
N PRO A 57 -18.53 5.96 -12.91
CA PRO A 57 -19.24 6.04 -14.19
C PRO A 57 -18.26 6.29 -15.35
N ILE A 58 -18.71 6.02 -16.58
CA ILE A 58 -17.96 6.14 -17.84
C ILE A 58 -16.83 5.10 -17.99
N TYR A 59 -15.93 4.99 -17.02
CA TYR A 59 -14.70 4.19 -17.12
C TYR A 59 -14.77 2.84 -16.39
N GLY A 60 -15.78 2.66 -15.51
CA GLY A 60 -16.02 1.41 -14.79
C GLY A 60 -14.88 1.00 -13.87
N ILE A 61 -14.14 1.97 -13.33
CA ILE A 61 -13.03 1.73 -12.40
C ILE A 61 -13.62 1.58 -11.00
N LYS A 62 -13.37 0.45 -10.34
CA LYS A 62 -13.67 0.26 -8.91
C LYS A 62 -12.54 0.86 -8.07
N TYR A 63 -12.82 1.16 -6.80
CA TYR A 63 -11.84 1.71 -5.87
C TYR A 63 -10.62 0.77 -5.73
N PRO A 64 -9.44 1.15 -6.25
CA PRO A 64 -8.25 0.32 -6.15
C PRO A 64 -7.82 0.17 -4.68
N GLN A 65 -7.74 -1.05 -4.19
CA GLN A 65 -7.27 -1.33 -2.83
C GLN A 65 -5.73 -1.27 -2.77
N GLY A 66 -5.16 -0.99 -1.60
CA GLY A 66 -3.71 -0.99 -1.38
C GLY A 66 -2.94 0.16 -2.03
N TYR A 67 -3.61 1.13 -2.67
CA TYR A 67 -2.92 2.23 -3.35
C TYR A 67 -2.07 3.12 -2.43
N ARG A 68 -2.30 3.08 -1.11
CA ARG A 68 -1.50 3.83 -0.14
C ARG A 68 -0.10 3.26 0.05
N ASP A 69 0.10 1.99 -0.33
CA ASP A 69 1.39 1.30 -0.31
C ASP A 69 2.14 1.43 -1.65
N TRP A 70 1.53 2.07 -2.64
CA TRP A 70 2.18 2.35 -3.91
C TRP A 70 3.30 3.38 -3.75
N HIS A 71 4.28 3.32 -4.64
CA HIS A 71 5.45 4.17 -4.53
C HIS A 71 5.12 5.62 -4.88
N LEU A 72 5.74 6.55 -4.15
CA LEU A 72 5.65 7.97 -4.44
C LEU A 72 6.25 8.29 -5.81
N ILE A 73 5.46 8.94 -6.66
CA ILE A 73 5.91 9.57 -7.90
C ILE A 73 6.32 11.01 -7.62
N SER A 74 5.45 11.78 -6.97
CA SER A 74 5.66 13.21 -6.74
C SER A 74 4.73 13.76 -5.66
N VAL A 75 5.00 14.99 -5.24
CA VAL A 75 4.12 15.77 -4.36
C VAL A 75 3.74 17.08 -5.04
N LYS A 76 2.53 17.57 -4.77
CA LYS A 76 2.06 18.87 -5.26
C LYS A 76 1.40 19.64 -4.13
N ARG A 77 1.47 20.96 -4.23
CA ARG A 77 0.71 21.88 -3.39
C ARG A 77 -0.22 22.68 -4.28
N LEU A 78 -1.52 22.62 -4.02
CA LEU A 78 -2.51 23.43 -4.74
C LEU A 78 -2.98 24.57 -3.86
N THR A 79 -2.82 25.80 -4.34
CA THR A 79 -3.25 27.03 -3.66
C THR A 79 -4.09 27.90 -4.58
N GLY A 80 -4.94 28.76 -4.02
CA GLY A 80 -5.70 29.76 -4.76
C GLY A 80 -7.07 29.97 -4.17
N LYS A 81 -8.04 30.40 -4.98
CA LYS A 81 -9.41 30.64 -4.49
C LYS A 81 -10.25 29.36 -4.56
N GLN A 82 -11.03 29.10 -3.50
CA GLN A 82 -12.05 28.06 -3.53
C GLN A 82 -13.06 28.36 -4.65
N LEU A 83 -13.37 27.36 -5.47
CA LEU A 83 -14.38 27.49 -6.54
C LEU A 83 -15.81 27.63 -6.00
N THR A 84 -16.07 27.19 -4.77
CA THR A 84 -17.39 27.21 -4.13
C THR A 84 -17.51 28.40 -3.18
N GLY A 85 -17.72 29.60 -3.74
CA GLY A 85 -18.53 30.70 -3.19
C GLY A 85 -18.17 31.38 -1.85
N THR A 86 -17.30 30.82 -1.00
CA THR A 86 -17.01 31.41 0.31
C THR A 86 -15.89 32.46 0.28
N GLY A 87 -15.16 32.57 -0.84
CA GLY A 87 -13.97 33.41 -0.95
C GLY A 87 -12.77 32.93 -0.12
N ALA A 88 -12.88 31.76 0.52
CA ALA A 88 -11.79 31.17 1.27
C ALA A 88 -10.63 30.79 0.35
N GLU A 89 -9.42 30.90 0.89
CA GLU A 89 -8.21 30.37 0.25
C GLU A 89 -8.24 28.83 0.29
N LEU A 90 -8.11 28.23 -0.88
CA LEU A 90 -7.83 26.82 -1.08
C LEU A 90 -6.36 26.58 -0.76
N ARG A 91 -6.08 25.63 0.14
CA ARG A 91 -4.74 25.12 0.40
C ARG A 91 -4.80 23.62 0.54
N GLN A 92 -4.16 22.91 -0.39
CA GLN A 92 -4.15 21.45 -0.40
C GLN A 92 -2.74 20.92 -0.60
N LEU A 93 -2.45 19.83 0.11
CA LEU A 93 -1.31 18.98 -0.15
C LEU A 93 -1.77 17.75 -0.92
N ARG A 94 -0.95 17.31 -1.88
CA ARG A 94 -1.27 16.23 -2.79
C ARG A 94 -0.08 15.31 -2.96
N ALA A 95 -0.33 14.01 -2.98
CA ALA A 95 0.67 13.00 -3.28
C ALA A 95 0.22 12.19 -4.48
N GLU A 96 1.16 11.96 -5.39
CA GLU A 96 0.95 11.21 -6.62
C GLU A 96 1.68 9.88 -6.45
N LEU A 97 0.94 8.78 -6.45
CA LEU A 97 1.44 7.44 -6.18
C LEU A 97 1.29 6.57 -7.44
N GLY A 98 2.25 5.70 -7.70
CA GLY A 98 2.27 4.84 -8.87
C GLY A 98 2.42 3.37 -8.49
N ASN A 99 1.65 2.51 -9.14
CA ASN A 99 1.94 1.08 -9.10
C ASN A 99 3.28 0.78 -9.79
N ASP A 100 3.78 -0.45 -9.64
CA ASP A 100 5.12 -0.82 -10.14
C ASP A 100 5.30 -0.56 -11.64
N LEU A 101 4.24 -0.74 -12.43
CA LEU A 101 4.25 -0.46 -13.86
C LEU A 101 4.41 1.03 -14.17
N ALA A 102 3.66 1.89 -13.47
CA ALA A 102 3.79 3.34 -13.63
C ALA A 102 5.17 3.83 -13.19
N ILE A 103 5.68 3.33 -12.06
CA ILE A 103 7.00 3.71 -11.53
C ILE A 103 8.13 3.28 -12.44
N LYS A 104 8.06 2.05 -12.99
CA LYS A 104 9.02 1.60 -13.98
C LYS A 104 8.98 2.49 -15.23
N ALA A 105 7.79 2.82 -15.74
CA ALA A 105 7.66 3.70 -16.90
C ALA A 105 8.27 5.10 -16.64
N PHE A 106 8.04 5.68 -15.45
CA PHE A 106 8.69 6.94 -15.06
C PHE A 106 10.20 6.86 -15.02
N ARG A 107 10.76 5.82 -14.40
CA ARG A 107 12.22 5.62 -14.28
C ARG A 107 12.89 5.42 -15.64
N ASP A 108 12.23 4.69 -16.53
CA ASP A 108 12.76 4.35 -17.85
C ASP A 108 12.46 5.44 -18.90
N GLY A 109 11.65 6.46 -18.58
CA GLY A 109 11.16 7.43 -19.56
C GLY A 109 10.25 6.83 -20.64
N THR A 110 9.53 5.75 -20.30
CA THR A 110 8.67 5.03 -21.24
C THR A 110 7.36 5.77 -21.48
N LEU A 111 7.14 6.18 -22.73
CA LEU A 111 5.87 6.69 -23.23
C LEU A 111 5.47 5.96 -24.52
N PRO A 112 4.17 5.64 -24.72
CA PRO A 112 3.09 5.74 -23.73
C PRO A 112 3.29 4.77 -22.54
N PHE A 113 2.61 5.03 -21.43
CA PHE A 113 2.62 4.12 -20.29
C PHE A 113 2.06 2.75 -20.69
N PRO A 114 2.57 1.64 -20.13
CA PRO A 114 2.08 0.30 -20.44
C PRO A 114 0.67 0.06 -19.89
N ASP A 115 -0.11 -0.79 -20.56
CA ASP A 115 -1.41 -1.23 -20.05
C ASP A 115 -1.26 -1.86 -18.66
N GLY A 116 -2.17 -1.50 -17.75
CA GLY A 116 -2.11 -1.86 -16.34
C GLY A 116 -1.36 -0.85 -15.47
N ALA A 117 -0.66 0.15 -16.04
CA ALA A 117 -0.14 1.27 -15.26
C ALA A 117 -1.29 2.02 -14.56
N MET A 118 -1.09 2.34 -13.29
CA MET A 118 -2.05 3.07 -12.46
C MET A 118 -1.34 4.18 -11.70
N ILE A 119 -1.95 5.36 -11.70
CA ILE A 119 -1.53 6.52 -10.91
C ILE A 119 -2.69 6.92 -10.01
N ALA A 120 -2.40 7.16 -8.75
CA ALA A 120 -3.33 7.65 -7.74
C ALA A 120 -2.91 9.06 -7.28
N ALA A 121 -3.83 10.02 -7.36
CA ALA A 121 -3.66 11.35 -6.81
C ALA A 121 -4.44 11.45 -5.49
N VAL A 122 -3.73 11.56 -4.38
CA VAL A 122 -4.33 11.63 -3.04
C VAL A 122 -4.32 13.08 -2.56
N HIS A 123 -5.47 13.60 -2.15
CA HIS A 123 -5.62 15.01 -1.81
C HIS A 123 -6.04 15.21 -0.35
N TRP A 124 -5.40 16.16 0.31
CA TRP A 124 -5.71 16.62 1.66
C TRP A 124 -5.79 18.13 1.72
N ASN A 125 -6.54 18.66 2.70
CA ASN A 125 -6.36 20.04 3.12
C ASN A 125 -4.98 20.19 3.80
N GLU A 126 -4.37 21.36 3.66
CA GLU A 126 -3.09 21.67 4.30
C GLU A 126 -3.31 22.23 5.71
N ASP A 127 -2.76 21.57 6.73
CA ASP A 127 -2.79 22.02 8.13
C ASP A 127 -1.39 22.46 8.61
N SER A 128 -1.34 23.38 9.58
CA SER A 128 -0.09 23.86 10.19
C SER A 128 0.35 23.00 11.37
N SER A 129 1.67 22.83 11.55
CA SER A 129 2.23 22.04 12.68
C SER A 129 2.88 22.93 13.74
N ASP A 130 2.15 23.21 14.83
CA ASP A 130 2.70 23.94 15.98
C ASP A 130 3.88 23.21 16.64
N ALA A 131 3.89 21.88 16.60
CA ALA A 131 4.95 21.06 17.17
C ALA A 131 6.25 21.19 16.36
N ASP A 132 6.16 21.05 15.02
CA ASP A 132 7.31 21.22 14.14
C ASP A 132 7.83 22.65 14.21
N ASP A 133 6.94 23.64 14.21
CA ASP A 133 7.30 25.06 14.31
C ASP A 133 8.11 25.36 15.58
N LYS A 134 7.72 24.79 16.72
CA LYS A 134 8.45 24.93 17.99
C LYS A 134 9.81 24.24 17.93
N ALA A 135 9.87 23.02 17.38
CA ALA A 135 11.12 22.29 17.22
C ALA A 135 12.11 23.03 16.30
N LEU A 136 11.61 23.56 15.17
CA LEU A 136 12.39 24.33 14.22
C LEU A 136 12.86 25.67 14.81
N ALA A 137 12.02 26.37 15.55
CA ALA A 137 12.40 27.61 16.23
C ALA A 137 13.49 27.38 17.29
N ALA A 138 13.44 26.25 18.01
CA ALA A 138 14.45 25.89 19.00
C ALA A 138 15.77 25.43 18.36
N GLY A 139 15.71 24.61 17.31
CA GLY A 139 16.89 24.10 16.62
C GLY A 139 17.58 25.11 15.71
N PHE A 140 16.81 26.06 15.15
CA PHE A 140 17.27 27.05 14.18
C PHE A 140 16.78 28.46 14.54
N PRO A 141 17.22 29.01 15.68
CA PRO A 141 16.72 30.28 16.18
C PRO A 141 16.97 31.42 15.19
N GLY A 142 15.97 32.30 15.02
CA GLY A 142 16.05 33.47 14.16
C GLY A 142 15.75 33.24 12.68
N LEU A 143 15.55 31.99 12.23
CA LEU A 143 15.26 31.69 10.81
C LEU A 143 13.77 31.75 10.44
N GLY A 144 12.86 31.75 11.42
CA GLY A 144 11.42 31.85 11.16
C GLY A 144 10.82 30.68 10.38
N LEU A 145 11.43 29.49 10.46
CA LEU A 145 11.01 28.29 9.74
C LEU A 145 9.62 27.81 10.21
N LYS A 146 8.83 27.30 9.27
CA LYS A 146 7.45 26.82 9.47
C LYS A 146 7.20 25.54 8.70
N SER A 147 6.38 24.66 9.25
CA SER A 147 6.01 23.37 8.65
C SER A 147 4.49 23.21 8.53
N SER A 148 4.06 22.47 7.51
CA SER A 148 2.67 22.05 7.31
C SER A 148 2.61 20.58 6.95
N PHE A 149 1.45 19.97 7.18
CA PHE A 149 1.22 18.55 6.93
C PHE A 149 -0.17 18.30 6.33
N ALA A 150 -0.38 17.06 5.89
CA ALA A 150 -1.65 16.63 5.34
C ALA A 150 -2.70 16.51 6.45
N GLY A 151 -3.69 17.40 6.43
CA GLY A 151 -4.83 17.40 7.34
C GLY A 151 -5.97 16.50 6.83
N ASP A 152 -7.18 17.04 6.85
CA ASP A 152 -8.38 16.31 6.43
C ASP A 152 -8.29 15.81 4.98
N ALA A 153 -8.66 14.54 4.78
CA ALA A 153 -8.72 13.95 3.45
C ALA A 153 -9.85 14.55 2.62
N VAL A 154 -9.54 14.93 1.38
CA VAL A 154 -10.50 15.52 0.43
C VAL A 154 -11.07 14.43 -0.46
N ASN A 155 -10.22 13.81 -1.28
CA ASN A 155 -10.57 12.71 -2.17
C ASN A 155 -9.31 11.97 -2.62
N VAL A 156 -9.51 10.87 -3.36
CA VAL A 156 -8.46 10.22 -4.15
C VAL A 156 -8.96 10.05 -5.58
N GLN A 157 -8.10 10.38 -6.54
CA GLN A 157 -8.35 10.20 -7.95
C GLN A 157 -7.43 9.12 -8.51
N PHE A 158 -7.88 8.44 -9.55
CA PHE A 158 -7.10 7.41 -10.24
C PHE A 158 -7.15 7.63 -11.74
N MET A 159 -6.04 7.30 -12.39
CA MET A 159 -6.02 7.02 -13.81
C MET A 159 -5.43 5.63 -14.07
N VAL A 160 -6.06 4.87 -14.96
CA VAL A 160 -5.73 3.46 -15.26
C VAL A 160 -5.50 3.29 -16.75
N LYS A 161 -4.33 2.78 -17.14
CA LYS A 161 -3.99 2.54 -18.54
C LYS A 161 -4.62 1.23 -19.01
N ASN A 162 -5.42 1.30 -20.07
CA ASN A 162 -5.87 0.18 -20.87
C ASN A 162 -6.22 0.69 -22.27
N SER A 163 -5.26 0.54 -23.19
CA SER A 163 -5.31 1.04 -24.57
C SER A 163 -6.55 0.59 -25.33
N LYS A 164 -7.01 -0.66 -25.09
CA LYS A 164 -8.19 -1.24 -25.74
C LYS A 164 -9.49 -0.75 -25.11
N LYS A 165 -9.60 -0.83 -23.79
CA LYS A 165 -10.83 -0.46 -23.06
C LYS A 165 -11.11 1.04 -23.13
N TYR A 166 -10.07 1.86 -23.14
CA TYR A 166 -10.14 3.32 -23.04
C TYR A 166 -9.63 4.02 -24.29
N ALA A 167 -9.83 3.41 -25.47
CA ALA A 167 -9.35 3.94 -26.74
C ALA A 167 -9.84 5.38 -27.03
N ALA A 168 -11.07 5.71 -26.64
CA ALA A 168 -11.66 7.05 -26.83
C ALA A 168 -11.02 8.15 -25.96
N SER A 169 -10.27 7.77 -24.92
CA SER A 169 -9.63 8.68 -23.96
C SER A 169 -8.11 8.49 -23.92
N GLY A 170 -7.50 8.18 -25.06
CA GLY A 170 -6.04 8.03 -25.17
C GLY A 170 -5.47 6.82 -24.42
N GLY A 171 -6.32 5.81 -24.17
CA GLY A 171 -5.95 4.62 -23.41
C GLY A 171 -6.05 4.78 -21.90
N TRP A 172 -6.60 5.89 -21.39
CA TRP A 172 -6.73 6.13 -19.94
C TRP A 172 -8.18 6.17 -19.47
N GLY A 173 -8.50 5.39 -18.44
CA GLY A 173 -9.72 5.54 -17.67
C GLY A 173 -9.47 6.39 -16.42
N PHE A 174 -10.48 7.14 -15.98
CA PHE A 174 -10.37 8.06 -14.84
C PHE A 174 -11.41 7.76 -13.76
N ALA A 175 -11.06 7.99 -12.51
CA ALA A 175 -11.99 7.87 -11.39
C ALA A 175 -11.69 8.89 -10.29
N ASP A 176 -12.73 9.39 -9.63
CA ASP A 176 -12.65 10.23 -8.44
C ASP A 176 -13.49 9.60 -7.33
N PHE A 177 -12.88 9.37 -6.17
CA PHE A 177 -13.55 8.80 -5.01
C PHE A 177 -13.42 9.71 -3.78
N THR A 178 -14.58 10.00 -3.18
CA THR A 178 -14.67 10.64 -1.86
C THR A 178 -15.23 9.62 -0.88
N ASN A 179 -14.55 9.37 0.24
CA ASN A 179 -14.94 8.38 1.25
C ASN A 179 -15.20 6.97 0.68
N GLY A 180 -14.49 6.60 -0.40
CA GLY A 180 -14.63 5.30 -1.07
C GLY A 180 -15.82 5.20 -2.02
N LYS A 181 -16.58 6.28 -2.25
CA LYS A 181 -17.70 6.35 -3.19
C LYS A 181 -17.31 7.14 -4.43
N PRO A 182 -17.69 6.69 -5.64
CA PRO A 182 -17.35 7.41 -6.86
C PRO A 182 -18.15 8.71 -6.95
N GLY A 183 -17.55 9.72 -7.59
CA GLY A 183 -18.28 10.89 -8.06
C GLY A 183 -19.26 10.56 -9.20
N ASN A 184 -20.07 11.53 -9.60
CA ASN A 184 -21.09 11.35 -10.64
C ASN A 184 -20.52 11.41 -12.08
N GLU A 185 -21.36 11.11 -13.07
CA GLU A 185 -20.99 11.11 -14.49
C GLU A 185 -20.51 12.48 -14.98
N ALA A 186 -21.17 13.57 -14.56
CA ALA A 186 -20.80 14.93 -14.96
C ALA A 186 -19.39 15.36 -14.51
N LEU A 187 -18.91 14.84 -13.37
CA LEU A 187 -17.53 15.01 -12.93
C LEU A 187 -16.58 14.22 -13.85
N HIS A 188 -16.84 12.94 -14.05
CA HIS A 188 -15.95 12.03 -14.79
C HIS A 188 -15.88 12.37 -16.29
N ALA A 189 -16.93 12.95 -16.87
CA ALA A 189 -16.95 13.42 -18.26
C ALA A 189 -15.92 14.52 -18.53
N LYS A 190 -15.46 15.23 -17.48
CA LYS A 190 -14.48 16.33 -17.60
C LYS A 190 -13.02 15.86 -17.47
N CYS A 191 -12.78 14.63 -17.00
CA CYS A 191 -11.42 14.15 -16.73
C CYS A 191 -10.55 14.13 -17.98
N PHE A 192 -10.95 13.43 -19.05
CA PHE A 192 -10.12 13.34 -20.25
C PHE A 192 -9.91 14.70 -20.93
N PRO A 193 -10.94 15.56 -21.17
CA PRO A 193 -10.71 16.91 -21.70
C PRO A 193 -9.71 17.74 -20.88
N CYS A 194 -9.74 17.62 -19.55
CA CYS A 194 -8.78 18.29 -18.67
C CYS A 194 -7.34 17.75 -18.85
N HIS A 195 -7.20 16.46 -19.18
CA HIS A 195 -5.90 15.80 -19.40
C HIS A 195 -5.37 15.87 -20.84
N GLN A 196 -6.20 16.24 -21.81
CA GLN A 196 -5.79 16.39 -23.21
C GLN A 196 -4.56 17.28 -23.45
N PRO A 197 -4.35 18.40 -22.73
CA PRO A 197 -3.16 19.23 -22.90
C PRO A 197 -1.84 18.50 -22.63
N ALA A 198 -1.84 17.43 -21.84
CA ALA A 198 -0.66 16.62 -21.55
C ALA A 198 -0.41 15.48 -22.57
N LYS A 199 -0.96 15.58 -23.79
CA LYS A 199 -0.85 14.54 -24.82
C LYS A 199 0.58 14.04 -25.04
N ASP A 200 1.55 14.95 -25.06
CA ASP A 200 2.97 14.62 -25.32
C ASP A 200 3.64 13.87 -24.15
N SER A 201 2.97 13.83 -22.98
CA SER A 201 3.37 13.04 -21.80
C SER A 201 2.36 11.92 -21.52
N ASP A 202 1.74 11.39 -22.58
CA ASP A 202 0.69 10.37 -22.51
C ASP A 202 -0.44 10.75 -21.55
N TYR A 203 -0.86 12.01 -21.60
CA TYR A 203 -1.96 12.58 -20.81
C TYR A 203 -1.69 12.66 -19.30
N VAL A 204 -0.43 12.52 -18.87
CA VAL A 204 -0.02 12.58 -17.46
C VAL A 204 0.71 13.90 -17.17
N PHE A 205 0.18 14.71 -16.25
CA PHE A 205 0.80 15.98 -15.84
C PHE A 205 1.91 15.85 -14.80
N THR A 206 2.02 14.69 -14.16
CA THR A 206 2.95 14.50 -13.05
C THR A 206 4.34 14.16 -13.57
N HIS A 207 5.36 14.78 -12.98
CA HIS A 207 6.76 14.44 -13.22
C HIS A 207 7.27 13.56 -12.08
N TYR A 208 8.16 12.62 -12.39
CA TYR A 208 8.81 11.82 -11.36
C TYR A 208 9.77 12.69 -10.55
N ALA A 209 9.60 12.74 -9.24
CA ALA A 209 10.41 13.56 -8.36
C ALA A 209 11.88 13.07 -8.38
N PRO A 210 12.86 13.99 -8.51
CA PRO A 210 14.26 13.62 -8.54
C PRO A 210 14.72 13.13 -7.16
N THR A 211 15.73 12.26 -7.16
CA THR A 211 16.48 11.93 -5.95
C THR A 211 17.56 12.99 -5.69
N PRO A 212 17.88 13.31 -4.42
CA PRO A 212 19.02 14.16 -4.06
C PRO A 212 20.36 13.63 -4.57
#